data_AF-A0A8S9UY86-F1
#
_entry.id   AF-A0A8S9UY86-F1
#
_cell.length_a   1.000
_cell.length_b   1.000
_cell.length_c   1.000
_cell.angle_alpha   90.00
_cell.angle_beta   90.00
_cell.angle_gamma   90.00
#
_symmetry.space_group_name_H-M   'P 1'
#
loop_
_entity.id
_entity.type
_entity.pdbx_description
1 polymer ?
#
loop_
_entity_poly.entity_id
_entity_poly.type
_entity_poly.pdbx_seq_one_letter_code
_entity_poly.pdbx_strand_id
1 'polypeptide(L)'
;FKNKRQSLEAIMQQEELEENQQKAEMMDEFRGDEEEDAAGGKRRLFRFKPAFDVVLVREVIRDFPWAAGYGRTRSAWMAVASRVQTALESLKGVVFTRGSALDHAIVKRRIDMLLEAFRKNELSALRGSGTPEEFDMRNKLLAILARVVDEQTLNKGAMREKRVQSALQVAQHGLAELEGPGGLTLPPSAGLTPPPPPAAVPSAAPLMPIAPAPSATSAVPARSSPPSPVPQNLTVQHQLLQNGNKRPLRTPSVPIGGPVQELKRPRMDRTGAETLSNFEERKLRLEERRVALEEERLAWEKQKAQQDGKERQALLDVLHAQGSLVTELLAHLRSASVSTNTHEL
;
A
#
# COMPACT_ATOMS: atom_id res chain seq x y z
N PHE A 1 72.44 26.21 -37.54
CA PHE A 1 70.98 26.29 -37.78
C PHE A 1 70.22 24.99 -37.44
N LYS A 2 70.70 23.79 -37.81
CA LYS A 2 70.04 22.51 -37.45
C LYS A 2 69.88 22.28 -35.94
N ASN A 3 70.92 22.49 -35.14
CA ASN A 3 70.86 22.28 -33.68
C ASN A 3 69.88 23.23 -32.96
N LYS A 4 69.65 24.43 -33.50
CA LYS A 4 68.75 25.41 -32.89
C LYS A 4 67.28 25.09 -33.16
N ARG A 5 66.98 24.36 -34.25
CA ARG A 5 65.64 23.80 -34.53
C ARG A 5 65.34 22.60 -33.66
N GLN A 6 66.30 21.67 -33.51
CA GLN A 6 66.13 20.52 -32.62
C GLN A 6 65.94 20.92 -31.16
N SER A 7 66.62 21.98 -30.69
CA SER A 7 66.42 22.51 -29.35
C SER A 7 65.03 23.13 -29.14
N LEU A 8 64.42 23.70 -30.18
CA LEU A 8 63.09 24.32 -30.09
C LEU A 8 61.97 23.28 -30.15
N GLU A 9 62.15 22.23 -30.96
CA GLU A 9 61.25 21.08 -31.00
C GLU A 9 61.28 20.29 -29.68
N ALA A 10 62.44 20.14 -29.04
CA ALA A 10 62.54 19.49 -27.74
C ALA A 10 61.83 20.28 -26.62
N ILE A 11 61.90 21.61 -26.66
CA ILE A 11 61.21 22.47 -25.67
C ILE A 11 59.70 22.40 -25.87
N MET A 12 59.20 22.45 -27.11
CA MET A 12 57.77 22.31 -27.36
C MET A 12 57.22 20.94 -26.97
N GLN A 13 57.97 19.85 -27.21
CA GLN A 13 57.55 18.51 -26.79
C GLN A 13 57.55 18.36 -25.27
N GLN A 14 58.46 19.05 -24.58
CA GLN A 14 58.50 19.05 -23.12
C GLN A 14 57.33 19.86 -22.52
N GLU A 15 56.97 20.98 -23.14
CA GLU A 15 55.84 21.82 -22.71
C GLU A 15 54.49 21.10 -22.95
N GLU A 16 54.33 20.37 -24.06
CA GLU A 16 53.13 19.57 -24.35
C GLU A 16 52.99 18.37 -23.39
N LEU A 17 54.10 17.77 -22.96
CA LEU A 17 54.10 16.73 -21.94
C LEU A 17 53.77 17.27 -20.55
N GLU A 18 54.29 18.45 -20.20
CA GLU A 18 53.97 19.12 -18.93
C GLU A 18 52.50 19.57 -18.87
N GLU A 19 51.93 20.07 -19.98
CA GLU A 19 50.52 20.44 -20.07
C GLU A 19 49.60 19.23 -19.97
N ASN A 20 49.99 18.09 -20.57
CA ASN A 20 49.22 16.85 -20.48
C ASN A 20 49.35 16.16 -19.11
N GLN A 21 50.50 16.32 -18.44
CA GLN A 21 50.73 15.89 -17.06
C GLN A 21 49.89 16.73 -16.09
N GLN A 22 49.88 18.07 -16.24
CA GLN A 22 49.03 18.95 -15.44
C GLN A 22 47.54 18.70 -15.67
N LYS A 23 47.13 18.37 -16.90
CA LYS A 23 45.74 17.99 -17.21
C LYS A 23 45.36 16.64 -16.60
N ALA A 24 46.30 15.70 -16.50
CA ALA A 24 46.09 14.43 -15.83
C ALA A 24 46.01 14.60 -14.30
N GLU A 25 46.87 15.44 -13.72
CA GLU A 25 46.84 15.81 -12.29
C GLU A 25 45.54 16.56 -11.93
N MET A 26 45.09 17.49 -12.77
CA MET A 26 43.81 18.19 -12.59
C MET A 26 42.59 17.26 -12.70
N MET A 27 42.67 16.19 -13.52
CA MET A 27 41.60 15.19 -13.59
C MET A 27 41.62 14.20 -12.41
N ASP A 28 42.79 13.95 -11.82
CA ASP A 28 42.94 13.10 -10.63
C ASP A 28 42.53 13.86 -9.34
N GLU A 29 42.80 15.16 -9.27
CA GLU A 29 42.31 16.06 -8.20
C GLU A 29 40.77 16.10 -8.18
N PHE A 30 40.10 16.06 -9.34
CA PHE A 30 38.63 15.99 -9.41
C PHE A 30 38.06 14.59 -9.05
N ARG A 31 38.90 13.56 -8.95
CA ARG A 31 38.49 12.18 -8.62
C ARG A 31 38.70 11.85 -7.14
N GLY A 32 39.45 12.67 -6.41
CA GLY A 32 39.69 12.58 -4.97
C GLY A 32 38.69 13.35 -4.09
N ASP A 33 37.85 14.21 -4.67
CA ASP A 33 36.94 15.12 -3.95
C ASP A 33 35.57 14.50 -3.56
N GLU A 34 35.46 13.17 -3.46
CA GLU A 34 34.27 12.53 -2.86
C GLU A 34 34.45 12.12 -1.38
N GLU A 35 35.62 12.35 -0.78
CA GLU A 35 35.92 11.91 0.59
C GLU A 35 36.57 12.96 1.53
N GLU A 36 36.32 14.26 1.39
CA GLU A 36 36.54 15.19 2.54
C GLU A 36 35.75 16.50 2.44
N ASP A 37 34.41 16.42 2.49
CA ASP A 37 33.54 17.61 2.49
C ASP A 37 33.42 18.23 3.91
N ALA A 38 34.58 18.48 4.54
CA ALA A 38 34.70 19.17 5.82
C ALA A 38 35.27 20.58 5.61
N ALA A 39 34.50 21.58 6.05
CA ALA A 39 34.88 22.98 6.25
C ALA A 39 34.79 23.94 5.05
N GLY A 40 33.58 24.46 4.79
CA GLY A 40 33.46 25.79 4.17
C GLY A 40 32.16 26.05 3.41
N GLY A 41 31.20 26.71 4.06
CA GLY A 41 30.05 27.33 3.38
C GLY A 41 28.70 26.77 3.81
N LYS A 42 27.92 27.62 4.48
CA LYS A 42 26.47 27.51 4.79
C LYS A 42 25.95 26.07 4.96
N ARG A 43 25.71 25.63 6.21
CA ARG A 43 25.07 24.33 6.57
C ARG A 43 24.08 23.90 5.49
N ARG A 44 24.50 22.96 4.63
CA ARG A 44 23.65 22.46 3.54
C ARG A 44 22.49 21.72 4.19
N LEU A 45 21.28 22.13 3.85
CA LEU A 45 20.06 21.50 4.37
C LEU A 45 20.03 20.04 3.87
N PHE A 46 19.57 19.12 4.73
CA PHE A 46 19.46 17.71 4.38
C PHE A 46 18.65 17.53 3.08
N ARG A 47 19.19 16.76 2.13
CA ARG A 47 18.57 16.50 0.82
C ARG A 47 18.28 15.01 0.65
N PHE A 48 17.04 14.69 0.32
CA PHE A 48 16.66 13.32 0.01
C PHE A 48 17.31 12.81 -1.27
N LYS A 49 17.89 11.61 -1.17
CA LYS A 49 18.39 10.78 -2.27
C LYS A 49 17.51 9.52 -2.40
N PRO A 50 17.49 8.82 -3.54
CA PRO A 50 16.79 7.55 -3.71
C PRO A 50 17.12 6.52 -2.60
N ALA A 51 18.40 6.39 -2.24
CA ALA A 51 18.86 5.61 -1.09
C ALA A 51 18.15 5.94 0.23
N PHE A 52 17.87 7.22 0.46
CA PHE A 52 17.19 7.70 1.67
C PHE A 52 15.68 7.54 1.56
N ASP A 53 15.12 7.64 0.34
CA ASP A 53 13.70 7.35 0.08
C ASP A 53 13.37 5.90 0.42
N VAL A 54 14.27 4.93 0.12
CA VAL A 54 14.10 3.52 0.50
C VAL A 54 13.93 3.38 2.01
N VAL A 55 14.85 3.97 2.80
CA VAL A 55 14.78 3.94 4.26
C VAL A 55 13.52 4.65 4.77
N LEU A 56 13.22 5.83 4.22
CA LEU A 56 12.05 6.61 4.57
C LEU A 56 10.74 5.82 4.38
N VAL A 57 10.52 5.25 3.20
CA VAL A 57 9.28 4.53 2.88
C VAL A 57 9.16 3.27 3.74
N ARG A 58 10.27 2.59 3.98
CA ARG A 58 10.33 1.41 4.85
C ARG A 58 9.87 1.71 6.28
N GLU A 59 10.43 2.74 6.92
CA GLU A 59 10.02 3.11 8.28
C GLU A 59 8.55 3.56 8.33
N VAL A 60 8.08 4.24 7.29
CA VAL A 60 6.67 4.67 7.17
C VAL A 60 5.72 3.48 7.03
N ILE A 61 6.08 2.43 6.31
CA ILE A 61 5.29 1.18 6.24
C ILE A 61 5.27 0.50 7.61
N ARG A 62 6.41 0.42 8.29
CA ARG A 62 6.54 -0.24 9.60
C ARG A 62 5.65 0.40 10.66
N ASP A 63 5.63 1.72 10.74
CA ASP A 63 4.90 2.46 11.78
C ASP A 63 3.49 2.90 11.41
N PHE A 64 3.25 2.99 10.10
CA PHE A 64 2.01 3.38 9.48
C PHE A 64 1.26 4.53 10.19
N PRO A 65 1.75 5.78 10.07
CA PRO A 65 1.25 6.91 10.86
C PRO A 65 -0.23 7.27 10.62
N TRP A 66 -0.85 6.79 9.54
CA TRP A 66 -2.27 6.96 9.26
C TRP A 66 -3.19 6.13 10.17
N ALA A 67 -2.70 5.05 10.79
CA ALA A 67 -3.47 4.30 11.79
C ALA A 67 -3.50 4.98 13.17
N ALA A 68 -2.77 6.08 13.35
CA ALA A 68 -2.81 6.81 14.60
C ALA A 68 -4.23 7.36 14.85
N GLY A 69 -4.77 7.08 16.04
CA GLY A 69 -6.07 7.61 16.46
C GLY A 69 -6.12 9.14 16.43
N TYR A 70 -7.34 9.68 16.47
CA TYR A 70 -7.59 11.13 16.42
C TYR A 70 -6.69 11.90 17.40
N GLY A 71 -6.08 12.99 16.93
CA GLY A 71 -5.14 13.81 17.71
C GLY A 71 -3.73 13.24 17.88
N ARG A 72 -3.46 11.97 17.53
CA ARG A 72 -2.14 11.33 17.68
C ARG A 72 -1.30 11.28 16.41
N THR A 73 -1.86 11.65 15.26
CA THR A 73 -1.18 11.61 13.95
C THR A 73 0.14 12.37 13.95
N ARG A 74 0.20 13.56 14.57
CA ARG A 74 1.45 14.34 14.66
C ARG A 74 2.53 13.58 15.41
N SER A 75 2.19 12.98 16.55
CA SER A 75 3.12 12.17 17.34
C SER A 75 3.62 10.94 16.59
N ALA A 76 2.75 10.30 15.80
CA ALA A 76 3.15 9.17 14.96
C ALA A 76 4.18 9.60 13.89
N TRP A 77 3.96 10.74 13.22
CA TRP A 77 4.93 11.28 12.27
C TRP A 77 6.25 11.72 12.93
N MET A 78 6.22 12.22 14.17
CA MET A 78 7.45 12.51 14.93
C MET A 78 8.23 11.23 15.23
N ALA A 79 7.56 10.15 15.60
CA ALA A 79 8.20 8.86 15.85
C ALA A 79 8.84 8.27 14.57
N VAL A 80 8.13 8.36 13.43
CA VAL A 80 8.67 7.99 12.11
C VAL A 80 9.94 8.79 11.81
N ALA A 81 9.91 10.11 12.01
CA ALA A 81 11.05 10.97 11.72
C ALA A 81 12.28 10.60 12.56
N SER A 82 12.08 10.31 13.84
CA SER A 82 13.13 9.81 14.74
C SER A 82 13.71 8.47 14.27
N ARG A 83 12.87 7.54 13.80
CA ARG A 83 13.33 6.24 13.30
C ARG A 83 14.06 6.35 11.97
N VAL A 84 13.57 7.17 11.05
CA VAL A 84 14.26 7.45 9.78
C VAL A 84 15.63 8.06 10.06
N GLN A 85 15.72 9.02 10.98
CA GLN A 85 16.99 9.62 11.35
C GLN A 85 17.98 8.56 11.90
N THR A 86 17.53 7.75 12.86
CA THR A 86 18.34 6.66 13.45
C THR A 86 18.79 5.65 12.39
N ALA A 87 17.89 5.28 11.47
CA ALA A 87 18.17 4.32 10.41
C ALA A 87 19.16 4.89 9.36
N LEU A 88 19.08 6.19 9.06
CA LEU A 88 20.02 6.85 8.15
C LEU A 88 21.41 7.02 8.78
N GLU A 89 21.48 7.32 10.07
CA GLU A 89 22.72 7.36 10.86
C GLU A 89 23.39 5.97 10.87
N SER A 90 22.62 4.92 11.16
CA SER A 90 23.15 3.56 11.28
C SER A 90 23.49 2.90 9.94
N LEU A 91 22.63 3.03 8.92
CA LEU A 91 22.72 2.23 7.69
C LEU A 91 23.43 2.97 6.54
N LYS A 92 23.39 4.30 6.56
CA LYS A 92 23.92 5.15 5.48
C LYS A 92 24.99 6.13 5.97
N GLY A 93 25.41 6.04 7.23
CA GLY A 93 26.47 6.87 7.82
C GLY A 93 26.14 8.37 7.85
N VAL A 94 24.86 8.75 7.73
CA VAL A 94 24.46 10.15 7.66
C VAL A 94 24.45 10.74 9.07
N VAL A 95 25.30 11.73 9.35
CA VAL A 95 25.35 12.38 10.66
C VAL A 95 24.39 13.57 10.72
N PHE A 96 23.41 13.53 11.62
CA PHE A 96 22.58 14.68 11.94
C PHE A 96 23.12 15.40 13.17
N THR A 97 23.44 16.69 13.03
CA THR A 97 23.88 17.53 14.16
C THR A 97 22.69 18.17 14.85
N ARG A 98 22.89 18.65 16.09
CA ARG A 98 21.86 19.42 16.82
C ARG A 98 21.37 20.60 15.96
N GLY A 99 20.09 20.58 15.61
CA GLY A 99 19.46 21.60 14.76
C GLY A 99 19.36 21.27 13.27
N SER A 100 19.86 20.11 12.82
CA SER A 100 19.60 19.58 11.46
C SER A 100 18.73 18.32 11.47
N ALA A 101 18.10 18.00 12.61
CA ALA A 101 17.25 16.83 12.78
C ALA A 101 16.11 16.80 11.75
N LEU A 102 15.76 15.59 11.33
CA LEU A 102 14.71 15.40 10.34
C LEU A 102 13.35 15.72 10.98
N ASP A 103 12.70 16.79 10.54
CA ASP A 103 11.40 17.18 11.09
C ASP A 103 10.26 16.30 10.51
N HIS A 104 9.26 16.02 11.33
CA HIS A 104 8.06 15.26 10.95
C HIS A 104 7.33 15.87 9.74
N ALA A 105 7.31 17.20 9.60
CA ALA A 105 6.71 17.87 8.45
C ALA A 105 7.49 17.61 7.15
N ILE A 106 8.83 17.53 7.23
CA ILE A 106 9.71 17.26 6.09
C ILE A 106 9.52 15.81 5.62
N VAL A 107 9.53 14.87 6.56
CA VAL A 107 9.26 13.43 6.32
C VAL A 107 7.91 13.24 5.65
N LYS A 108 6.86 13.80 6.23
CA LYS A 108 5.51 13.70 5.68
C LYS A 108 5.43 14.29 4.28
N ARG A 109 5.97 15.49 4.06
CA ARG A 109 5.98 16.15 2.75
C ARG A 109 6.70 15.29 1.70
N ARG A 110 7.84 14.68 2.06
CA ARG A 110 8.59 13.82 1.13
C ARG A 110 7.78 12.58 0.75
N ILE A 111 7.09 11.95 1.70
CA ILE A 111 6.19 10.83 1.41
C ILE A 111 5.02 11.24 0.52
N ASP A 112 4.37 12.36 0.81
CA ASP A 112 3.26 12.87 -0.01
C ASP A 112 3.72 13.11 -1.46
N MET A 113 4.91 13.70 -1.65
CA MET A 113 5.52 13.90 -2.98
C MET A 113 5.82 12.57 -3.69
N LEU A 114 6.37 11.59 -2.97
CA LEU A 114 6.71 10.29 -3.55
C LEU A 114 5.46 9.50 -3.97
N LEU A 115 4.42 9.49 -3.14
CA LEU A 115 3.15 8.84 -3.45
C LEU A 115 2.44 9.54 -4.63
N GLU A 116 2.49 10.87 -4.70
CA GLU A 116 1.94 11.62 -5.82
C GLU A 116 2.67 11.29 -7.13
N ALA A 117 4.01 11.33 -7.12
CA ALA A 117 4.81 11.01 -8.29
C ALA A 117 4.66 9.54 -8.71
N PHE A 118 4.55 8.61 -7.76
CA PHE A 118 4.28 7.20 -8.03
C PHE A 118 2.94 7.01 -8.73
N ARG A 119 1.87 7.64 -8.22
CA ARG A 119 0.53 7.55 -8.83
C ARG A 119 0.46 8.16 -10.23
N LYS A 120 1.24 9.20 -10.50
CA LYS A 120 1.36 9.83 -11.83
C LYS A 120 2.34 9.12 -12.77
N ASN A 121 3.05 8.10 -12.29
CA ASN A 121 4.14 7.47 -13.02
C ASN A 121 5.26 8.45 -13.44
N GLU A 122 5.51 9.47 -12.61
CA GLU A 122 6.47 10.56 -12.81
C GLU A 122 7.71 10.44 -11.91
N LEU A 123 8.01 9.23 -11.41
CA LEU A 123 9.16 8.97 -10.55
C LEU A 123 10.52 9.19 -11.23
N SER A 124 10.54 9.27 -12.56
CA SER A 124 11.71 9.66 -13.35
C SER A 124 12.16 11.08 -13.01
N ALA A 125 11.24 12.01 -12.75
CA ALA A 125 11.55 13.39 -12.37
C ALA A 125 12.22 13.49 -10.99
N LEU A 126 12.07 12.46 -10.15
CA LEU A 126 12.73 12.35 -8.84
C LEU A 126 13.94 11.40 -8.86
N ARG A 127 14.43 11.00 -10.04
CA ARG A 127 15.70 10.26 -10.15
C ARG A 127 16.85 11.23 -9.91
N GLY A 128 17.40 11.21 -8.69
CA GLY A 128 18.71 11.80 -8.40
C GLY A 128 19.83 10.79 -8.66
N SER A 129 21.04 11.08 -8.18
CA SER A 129 22.10 10.07 -8.03
C SER A 129 21.56 8.91 -7.16
N GLY A 130 21.62 7.69 -7.68
CA GLY A 130 21.16 6.47 -7.04
C GLY A 130 21.38 5.28 -7.98
N THR A 131 21.43 4.07 -7.43
CA THR A 131 21.63 2.87 -8.22
C THR A 131 20.30 2.32 -8.77
N PRO A 132 20.30 1.56 -9.88
CA PRO A 132 19.11 0.87 -10.39
C PRO A 132 18.35 0.10 -9.30
N GLU A 133 19.09 -0.58 -8.43
CA GLU A 133 18.56 -1.40 -7.34
C GLU A 133 17.82 -0.54 -6.30
N GLU A 134 18.33 0.66 -6.00
CA GLU A 134 17.68 1.60 -5.08
C GLU A 134 16.37 2.14 -5.67
N PHE A 135 16.34 2.44 -6.97
CA PHE A 135 15.11 2.86 -7.64
C PHE A 135 14.06 1.74 -7.63
N ASP A 136 14.47 0.52 -7.92
CA ASP A 136 13.58 -0.65 -7.93
C ASP A 136 13.04 -0.94 -6.54
N MET A 137 13.89 -0.92 -5.52
CA MET A 137 13.47 -1.09 -4.13
C MET A 137 12.49 0.01 -3.71
N ARG A 138 12.79 1.28 -4.02
CA ARG A 138 11.88 2.40 -3.77
C ARG A 138 10.53 2.18 -4.44
N ASN A 139 10.50 1.73 -5.69
CA ASN A 139 9.26 1.50 -6.43
C ASN A 139 8.45 0.35 -5.83
N LYS A 140 9.09 -0.76 -5.44
CA LYS A 140 8.44 -1.89 -4.76
C LYS A 140 7.83 -1.45 -3.42
N LEU A 141 8.57 -0.69 -2.62
CA LEU A 141 8.08 -0.15 -1.35
C LEU A 141 6.93 0.84 -1.54
N LEU A 142 7.00 1.73 -2.54
CA LEU A 142 5.90 2.66 -2.83
C LEU A 142 4.64 1.94 -3.31
N ALA A 143 4.77 0.85 -4.06
CA ALA A 143 3.63 0.01 -4.44
C ALA A 143 2.96 -0.63 -3.22
N ILE A 144 3.75 -1.10 -2.25
CA ILE A 144 3.24 -1.62 -0.98
C ILE A 144 2.54 -0.52 -0.19
N LEU A 145 3.19 0.63 0.00
CA LEU A 145 2.66 1.75 0.78
C LEU A 145 1.36 2.31 0.17
N ALA A 146 1.33 2.51 -1.16
CA ALA A 146 0.17 3.06 -1.87
C ALA A 146 -1.08 2.20 -1.62
N ARG A 147 -0.96 0.86 -1.70
CA ARG A 147 -2.08 -0.06 -1.42
C ARG A 147 -2.69 0.17 -0.04
N VAL A 148 -1.87 0.26 1.00
CA VAL A 148 -2.40 0.43 2.39
C VAL A 148 -2.97 1.83 2.60
N VAL A 149 -2.37 2.86 2.01
CA VAL A 149 -2.87 4.24 2.07
C VAL A 149 -4.20 4.39 1.31
N ASP A 150 -4.34 3.74 0.16
CA ASP A 150 -5.58 3.73 -0.61
C ASP A 150 -6.70 3.01 0.16
N GLU A 151 -6.41 1.87 0.79
CA GLU A 151 -7.36 1.19 1.69
C GLU A 151 -7.77 2.06 2.89
N GLN A 152 -6.87 2.90 3.40
CA GLN A 152 -7.18 3.87 4.46
C GLN A 152 -8.08 5.00 3.96
N THR A 153 -7.89 5.49 2.74
CA THR A 153 -8.52 6.73 2.23
C THR A 153 -9.80 6.47 1.45
N LEU A 154 -9.91 5.34 0.75
CA LEU A 154 -11.04 5.01 -0.11
C LEU A 154 -12.20 4.34 0.64
N ASN A 155 -11.90 3.65 1.75
CA ASN A 155 -12.91 2.91 2.49
C ASN A 155 -13.72 3.81 3.42
N LYS A 156 -14.97 4.09 3.04
CA LYS A 156 -16.02 4.54 3.96
C LYS A 156 -16.84 3.31 4.38
N GLY A 157 -16.83 2.95 5.66
CA GLY A 157 -17.66 1.85 6.16
C GLY A 157 -17.16 1.19 7.44
N ALA A 158 -18.03 0.44 8.10
CA ALA A 158 -17.78 -0.19 9.40
C ALA A 158 -16.59 -1.18 9.43
N MET A 159 -16.18 -1.70 8.27
CA MET A 159 -15.07 -2.66 8.13
C MET A 159 -13.74 -2.04 7.70
N ARG A 160 -13.66 -0.71 7.56
CA ARG A 160 -12.45 0.02 7.14
C ARG A 160 -11.25 -0.38 7.97
N GLU A 161 -11.38 -0.37 9.29
CA GLU A 161 -10.28 -0.66 10.20
C GLU A 161 -9.72 -2.07 10.00
N LYS A 162 -10.59 -3.09 9.89
CA LYS A 162 -10.16 -4.47 9.66
C LYS A 162 -9.44 -4.63 8.31
N ARG A 163 -9.93 -3.97 7.25
CA ARG A 163 -9.29 -4.01 5.92
C ARG A 163 -7.95 -3.31 5.92
N VAL A 164 -7.86 -2.14 6.54
CA VAL A 164 -6.59 -1.43 6.73
C VAL A 164 -5.60 -2.30 7.51
N GLN A 165 -6.03 -2.94 8.60
CA GLN A 165 -5.16 -3.82 9.39
C GLN A 165 -4.68 -5.02 8.57
N SER A 166 -5.58 -5.63 7.78
CA SER A 166 -5.24 -6.69 6.84
C SER A 166 -4.23 -6.22 5.78
N ALA A 167 -4.47 -5.06 5.17
CA ALA A 167 -3.56 -4.48 4.18
C ALA A 167 -2.20 -4.12 4.80
N LEU A 168 -2.19 -3.62 6.04
CA LEU A 168 -0.98 -3.33 6.79
C LEU A 168 -0.20 -4.61 7.11
N GLN A 169 -0.88 -5.70 7.47
CA GLN A 169 -0.25 -7.00 7.70
C GLN A 169 0.40 -7.54 6.41
N VAL A 170 -0.29 -7.43 5.27
CA VAL A 170 0.27 -7.76 3.96
C VAL A 170 1.47 -6.88 3.62
N ALA A 171 1.41 -5.58 3.95
CA ALA A 171 2.52 -4.67 3.72
C ALA A 171 3.73 -4.96 4.60
N GLN A 172 3.53 -5.32 5.86
CA GLN A 172 4.59 -5.76 6.75
C GLN A 172 5.24 -7.07 6.27
N HIS A 173 4.44 -8.01 5.77
CA HIS A 173 4.95 -9.24 5.14
C HIS A 173 5.75 -8.94 3.88
N GLY A 174 5.21 -8.15 2.96
CA GLY A 174 5.92 -7.74 1.74
C GLY A 174 7.18 -6.94 2.03
N LEU A 175 7.21 -6.19 3.13
CA LEU A 175 8.43 -5.54 3.60
C LEU A 175 9.45 -6.57 4.10
N ALA A 176 9.03 -7.55 4.89
CA ALA A 176 9.91 -8.61 5.39
C ALA A 176 10.49 -9.47 4.25
N GLU A 177 9.74 -9.72 3.18
CA GLU A 177 10.24 -10.41 1.98
C GLU A 177 11.36 -9.63 1.28
N LEU A 178 11.24 -8.30 1.21
CA LEU A 178 12.26 -7.42 0.64
C LEU A 178 13.48 -7.24 1.56
N GLU A 179 13.30 -7.47 2.87
CA GLU A 179 14.35 -7.48 3.90
C GLU A 179 14.99 -8.88 4.08
N GLY A 180 14.41 -9.93 3.48
CA GLY A 180 14.81 -11.34 3.65
C GLY A 180 16.10 -11.76 2.93
N PRO A 181 16.72 -12.90 3.32
CA PRO A 181 18.15 -13.12 3.28
C PRO A 181 18.65 -13.52 1.89
N GLY A 182 18.85 -12.53 1.01
CA GLY A 182 19.62 -12.66 -0.23
C GLY A 182 21.14 -12.79 -0.03
N GLY A 183 21.60 -13.02 1.21
CA GLY A 183 23.00 -13.31 1.54
C GLY A 183 23.07 -14.29 2.70
N LEU A 184 23.49 -15.52 2.41
CA LEU A 184 23.78 -16.59 3.36
C LEU A 184 22.57 -17.20 4.09
N THR A 185 21.92 -18.19 3.47
CA THR A 185 21.79 -19.54 4.06
C THR A 185 21.22 -20.51 3.01
N LEU A 186 21.96 -21.59 2.79
CA LEU A 186 21.58 -22.76 1.99
C LEU A 186 20.26 -23.41 2.49
N PRO A 187 19.54 -24.12 1.61
CA PRO A 187 18.35 -24.88 2.00
C PRO A 187 18.75 -26.17 2.75
N PRO A 188 18.10 -26.54 3.86
CA PRO A 188 18.22 -27.90 4.36
C PRO A 188 17.25 -28.81 3.58
N SER A 189 17.83 -29.62 2.69
CA SER A 189 17.18 -30.82 2.17
C SER A 189 16.89 -31.83 3.28
N ALA A 190 15.83 -32.59 3.06
CA ALA A 190 15.31 -33.66 3.88
C ALA A 190 16.32 -34.72 4.34
N GLY A 191 16.07 -35.33 5.51
CA GLY A 191 16.43 -36.72 5.77
C GLY A 191 16.95 -37.06 7.18
N LEU A 192 16.16 -37.92 7.86
CA LEU A 192 16.57 -39.02 8.75
C LEU A 192 16.79 -38.76 10.27
N THR A 193 15.88 -39.33 11.06
CA THR A 193 15.92 -39.73 12.49
C THR A 193 17.14 -40.62 12.81
N PRO A 194 17.65 -40.70 14.08
CA PRO A 194 17.15 -41.69 15.08
C PRO A 194 17.36 -41.26 16.59
N PRO A 195 17.40 -42.15 17.63
CA PRO A 195 16.39 -42.35 18.69
C PRO A 195 16.85 -41.96 20.14
N PRO A 196 15.98 -42.08 21.19
CA PRO A 196 16.32 -41.72 22.58
C PRO A 196 16.80 -42.91 23.46
N PRO A 197 17.58 -42.69 24.55
CA PRO A 197 18.02 -43.73 25.47
C PRO A 197 17.08 -43.97 26.69
N PRO A 198 17.18 -45.13 27.40
CA PRO A 198 16.17 -45.62 28.33
C PRO A 198 16.51 -45.53 29.85
N ALA A 199 15.44 -45.43 30.65
CA ALA A 199 15.12 -46.01 31.98
C ALA A 199 16.12 -46.06 33.15
N ALA A 200 15.70 -45.53 34.32
CA ALA A 200 15.75 -46.21 35.63
C ALA A 200 14.81 -45.54 36.68
N VAL A 201 14.01 -46.37 37.36
CA VAL A 201 13.09 -46.14 38.51
C VAL A 201 13.59 -47.05 39.67
N PRO A 202 12.99 -47.16 40.90
CA PRO A 202 11.96 -46.37 41.61
C PRO A 202 12.28 -46.17 43.14
N SER A 203 11.40 -45.51 43.91
CA SER A 203 11.02 -46.00 45.25
C SER A 203 9.74 -45.34 45.83
N ALA A 204 8.77 -46.20 46.15
CA ALA A 204 7.77 -46.21 47.23
C ALA A 204 6.81 -45.02 47.51
N ALA A 205 5.51 -45.31 47.33
CA ALA A 205 4.36 -44.67 47.97
C ALA A 205 4.21 -45.15 49.45
N PRO A 206 3.25 -44.65 50.27
CA PRO A 206 1.84 -45.05 50.11
C PRO A 206 0.72 -44.09 50.67
N LEU A 207 -0.52 -44.49 50.37
CA LEU A 207 -1.80 -44.33 51.12
C LEU A 207 -2.77 -43.16 50.83
N MET A 208 -3.95 -43.56 50.33
CA MET A 208 -5.23 -42.84 50.22
C MET A 208 -5.96 -42.79 51.59
N PRO A 209 -7.02 -41.97 51.79
CA PRO A 209 -8.39 -42.48 51.51
C PRO A 209 -9.49 -41.45 51.10
N ILE A 210 -10.48 -41.96 50.34
CA ILE A 210 -11.95 -41.73 50.41
C ILE A 210 -12.58 -40.44 49.79
N ALA A 211 -13.54 -40.69 48.87
CA ALA A 211 -14.51 -39.80 48.18
C ALA A 211 -15.72 -39.43 49.11
N PRO A 212 -16.85 -38.77 48.73
CA PRO A 212 -17.45 -38.53 47.39
C PRO A 212 -18.15 -37.15 47.16
N ALA A 213 -18.82 -37.05 46.00
CA ALA A 213 -19.52 -35.91 45.36
C ALA A 213 -20.65 -35.22 46.17
N PRO A 214 -21.31 -34.19 45.58
CA PRO A 214 -22.57 -34.52 44.89
C PRO A 214 -22.81 -33.87 43.51
N SER A 215 -23.60 -34.61 42.73
CA SER A 215 -24.46 -34.28 41.57
C SER A 215 -25.38 -33.06 41.85
N ALA A 216 -26.10 -32.39 40.94
CA ALA A 216 -26.61 -32.57 39.56
C ALA A 216 -26.90 -31.12 39.04
N THR A 217 -27.15 -30.76 37.78
CA THR A 217 -28.12 -31.20 36.76
C THR A 217 -27.73 -30.50 35.43
N SER A 218 -27.52 -31.20 34.32
CA SER A 218 -28.47 -31.41 33.19
C SER A 218 -29.07 -30.14 32.55
N ALA A 219 -28.65 -29.82 31.31
CA ALA A 219 -29.53 -29.59 30.16
C ALA A 219 -28.74 -29.18 28.88
N VAL A 220 -28.87 -30.00 27.83
CA VAL A 220 -28.72 -29.69 26.39
C VAL A 220 -29.91 -30.44 25.72
N PRO A 221 -30.34 -30.23 24.46
CA PRO A 221 -30.02 -29.22 23.43
C PRO A 221 -31.29 -28.63 22.74
N ALA A 222 -31.14 -27.70 21.79
CA ALA A 222 -32.14 -27.53 20.71
C ALA A 222 -31.54 -26.92 19.42
N ARG A 223 -31.68 -27.69 18.32
CA ARG A 223 -31.56 -27.24 16.92
C ARG A 223 -32.88 -26.58 16.49
N SER A 224 -32.79 -25.52 15.70
CA SER A 224 -33.66 -25.31 14.52
C SER A 224 -33.16 -24.12 13.69
N SER A 225 -33.00 -24.34 12.38
CA SER A 225 -32.61 -23.36 11.35
C SER A 225 -33.84 -22.49 10.91
N PRO A 226 -33.76 -21.78 9.76
CA PRO A 226 -33.75 -20.31 9.60
C PRO A 226 -35.13 -19.71 9.26
N PRO A 227 -35.22 -18.38 9.03
CA PRO A 227 -35.66 -17.95 7.68
C PRO A 227 -34.98 -16.67 7.15
N SER A 228 -35.08 -16.49 5.84
CA SER A 228 -34.90 -15.27 5.04
C SER A 228 -36.12 -15.18 4.10
N PRO A 229 -36.47 -14.11 3.35
CA PRO A 229 -35.98 -12.71 3.30
C PRO A 229 -37.15 -11.66 3.31
N VAL A 230 -36.85 -10.38 2.96
CA VAL A 230 -37.65 -9.38 2.18
C VAL A 230 -37.45 -7.93 2.72
N PRO A 231 -37.32 -6.91 1.84
CA PRO A 231 -36.59 -5.67 2.11
C PRO A 231 -37.48 -4.49 2.53
N GLN A 232 -36.89 -3.48 3.19
CA GLN A 232 -37.55 -2.21 3.46
C GLN A 232 -36.84 -1.04 2.76
N ASN A 233 -37.56 -0.62 1.73
CA ASN A 233 -37.71 0.68 1.10
C ASN A 233 -37.15 1.95 1.78
N LEU A 234 -36.55 2.80 0.93
CA LEU A 234 -36.61 4.27 0.90
C LEU A 234 -36.62 5.05 2.22
N THR A 235 -35.54 5.82 2.46
CA THR A 235 -35.69 7.24 2.80
C THR A 235 -34.50 8.05 2.29
N VAL A 236 -34.71 8.71 1.15
CA VAL A 236 -33.94 9.86 0.72
C VAL A 236 -34.36 11.03 1.60
N GLN A 237 -33.46 11.57 2.42
CA GLN A 237 -33.62 12.94 2.93
C GLN A 237 -32.71 13.87 2.15
N HIS A 238 -33.34 14.62 1.25
CA HIS A 238 -32.91 15.94 0.84
C HIS A 238 -32.81 16.84 2.08
N GLN A 239 -31.67 17.47 2.29
CA GLN A 239 -31.62 18.72 3.03
C GLN A 239 -30.84 19.75 2.21
N LEU A 240 -31.63 20.59 1.54
CA LEU A 240 -31.19 21.71 0.71
C LEU A 240 -31.99 22.92 1.21
N LEU A 241 -31.41 23.67 2.15
CA LEU A 241 -31.84 24.99 2.66
C LEU A 241 -30.59 25.53 3.39
N GLN A 242 -30.07 26.74 3.24
CA GLN A 242 -30.59 27.99 2.67
C GLN A 242 -29.42 28.91 2.30
N ASN A 243 -29.60 29.62 1.19
CA ASN A 243 -28.91 30.86 0.88
C ASN A 243 -29.22 31.93 1.96
N GLY A 244 -28.19 32.61 2.43
CA GLY A 244 -28.32 33.79 3.29
C GLY A 244 -27.14 34.73 3.08
N ASN A 245 -27.16 35.49 1.99
CA ASN A 245 -26.14 36.47 1.69
C ASN A 245 -26.53 37.85 2.26
N LYS A 246 -25.51 38.58 2.79
CA LYS A 246 -25.32 40.05 2.88
C LYS A 246 -25.54 40.76 4.25
N ARG A 247 -24.41 41.14 4.89
CA ARG A 247 -23.93 42.55 5.05
C ARG A 247 -22.65 42.63 5.91
N PRO A 248 -21.65 43.41 5.46
CA PRO A 248 -20.86 44.26 6.35
C PRO A 248 -21.17 45.75 6.07
N LEU A 249 -21.54 46.50 7.11
CA LEU A 249 -21.56 47.97 7.08
C LEU A 249 -20.41 48.50 7.95
N ARG A 250 -19.49 49.26 7.33
CA ARG A 250 -18.97 50.53 7.84
C ARG A 250 -18.03 51.19 6.81
N THR A 251 -18.54 52.24 6.19
CA THR A 251 -17.82 53.39 5.60
C THR A 251 -17.88 54.55 6.64
N PRO A 252 -17.30 55.78 6.48
CA PRO A 252 -16.95 56.47 5.21
C PRO A 252 -15.73 57.42 5.21
N SER A 253 -15.59 58.14 4.07
CA SER A 253 -15.04 59.51 3.83
C SER A 253 -13.72 59.58 3.05
N VAL A 254 -13.48 60.39 1.98
CA VAL A 254 -14.25 61.28 1.06
C VAL A 254 -13.41 61.43 -0.29
N PRO A 255 -13.63 62.37 -1.27
CA PRO A 255 -13.82 62.06 -2.70
C PRO A 255 -12.82 62.76 -3.67
N ILE A 256 -13.13 62.75 -4.99
CA ILE A 256 -12.78 63.67 -6.13
C ILE A 256 -12.74 62.77 -7.38
N GLY A 257 -13.38 62.97 -8.54
CA GLY A 257 -14.16 64.04 -9.16
C GLY A 257 -13.91 63.98 -10.68
N GLY A 258 -14.95 63.82 -11.53
CA GLY A 258 -14.89 64.15 -12.98
C GLY A 258 -15.53 63.13 -13.96
N PRO A 259 -16.23 63.56 -15.05
CA PRO A 259 -17.29 62.77 -15.69
C PRO A 259 -17.12 62.46 -17.22
N VAL A 260 -18.13 61.76 -17.78
CA VAL A 260 -18.51 61.60 -19.21
C VAL A 260 -17.58 60.66 -20.03
N GLN A 261 -18.01 59.67 -20.84
CA GLN A 261 -19.10 59.63 -21.81
C GLN A 261 -19.36 58.18 -22.31
N GLU A 262 -20.63 57.91 -22.63
CA GLU A 262 -21.21 56.63 -23.08
C GLU A 262 -21.04 56.46 -24.60
N LEU A 263 -20.64 55.29 -25.10
CA LEU A 263 -20.97 54.86 -26.46
C LEU A 263 -20.98 53.31 -26.58
N LYS A 264 -22.18 52.77 -26.85
CA LYS A 264 -22.53 51.36 -27.05
C LYS A 264 -21.86 50.70 -28.26
N ARG A 265 -21.42 49.45 -28.10
CA ARG A 265 -21.64 48.33 -29.05
C ARG A 265 -21.82 47.01 -28.27
N PRO A 266 -22.79 46.13 -28.63
CA PRO A 266 -23.03 44.87 -27.93
C PRO A 266 -22.08 43.79 -28.45
N ARG A 267 -21.19 43.29 -27.59
CA ARG A 267 -20.38 42.10 -27.85
C ARG A 267 -21.12 40.90 -27.27
N MET A 268 -21.50 39.96 -28.14
CA MET A 268 -22.16 38.70 -27.77
C MET A 268 -21.35 37.93 -26.71
N ASP A 269 -21.93 37.73 -25.53
CA ASP A 269 -21.54 36.71 -24.57
C ASP A 269 -21.98 35.32 -25.09
N ARG A 270 -21.28 34.80 -26.09
CA ARG A 270 -21.43 33.39 -26.54
C ARG A 270 -20.39 32.46 -25.94
N THR A 271 -19.29 33.01 -25.40
CA THR A 271 -18.14 32.22 -24.94
C THR A 271 -18.36 31.57 -23.56
N GLY A 272 -19.21 32.16 -22.72
CA GLY A 272 -19.56 31.60 -21.42
C GLY A 272 -20.44 30.34 -21.52
N ALA A 273 -21.38 30.33 -22.47
CA ALA A 273 -22.29 29.20 -22.69
C ALA A 273 -21.57 27.98 -23.28
N GLU A 274 -20.63 28.17 -24.21
CA GLU A 274 -19.81 27.08 -24.76
C GLU A 274 -18.86 26.49 -23.72
N THR A 275 -18.31 27.30 -22.82
CA THR A 275 -17.39 26.81 -21.77
C THR A 275 -18.14 26.00 -20.70
N LEU A 276 -19.35 26.42 -20.33
CA LEU A 276 -20.23 25.66 -19.43
C LEU A 276 -20.70 24.35 -20.06
N SER A 277 -21.12 24.38 -21.33
CA SER A 277 -21.51 23.19 -22.09
C SER A 277 -20.37 22.17 -22.19
N ASN A 278 -19.14 22.62 -22.47
CA ASN A 278 -17.95 21.75 -22.49
C ASN A 278 -17.65 21.13 -21.12
N PHE A 279 -17.90 21.86 -20.03
CA PHE A 279 -17.71 21.34 -18.68
C PHE A 279 -18.77 20.30 -18.32
N GLU A 280 -20.03 20.54 -18.71
CA GLU A 280 -21.13 19.60 -18.56
C GLU A 280 -20.92 18.33 -19.39
N GLU A 281 -20.46 18.44 -20.63
CA GLU A 281 -20.12 17.30 -21.49
C GLU A 281 -18.97 16.48 -20.90
N ARG A 282 -17.93 17.13 -20.36
CA ARG A 282 -16.83 16.45 -19.67
C ARG A 282 -17.29 15.74 -18.41
N LYS A 283 -18.19 16.35 -17.64
CA LYS A 283 -18.80 15.75 -16.45
C LYS A 283 -19.65 14.53 -16.81
N LEU A 284 -20.43 14.64 -17.88
CA LEU A 284 -21.26 13.55 -18.39
C LEU A 284 -20.40 12.34 -18.80
N ARG A 285 -19.31 12.56 -19.55
CA ARG A 285 -18.37 11.49 -19.93
C ARG A 285 -17.74 10.77 -18.74
N LEU A 286 -17.46 11.50 -17.65
CA LEU A 286 -16.92 10.90 -16.43
C LEU A 286 -17.96 10.05 -15.70
N GLU A 287 -19.22 10.50 -15.68
CA GLU A 287 -20.31 9.74 -15.11
C GLU A 287 -20.63 8.50 -15.94
N GLU A 288 -20.66 8.61 -17.27
CA GLU A 288 -20.80 7.45 -18.18
C GLU A 288 -19.70 6.42 -17.95
N ARG A 289 -18.45 6.85 -17.79
CA ARG A 289 -17.33 5.95 -17.48
C ARG A 289 -17.51 5.25 -16.14
N ARG A 290 -18.05 5.96 -15.14
CA ARG A 290 -18.34 5.38 -13.83
C ARG A 290 -19.45 4.34 -13.92
N VAL A 291 -20.53 4.65 -14.63
CA VAL A 291 -21.65 3.75 -14.88
C VAL A 291 -21.16 2.50 -15.63
N ALA A 292 -20.34 2.65 -16.66
CA ALA A 292 -19.79 1.52 -17.41
C ALA A 292 -18.97 0.56 -16.53
N LEU A 293 -18.14 1.10 -15.62
CA LEU A 293 -17.39 0.28 -14.66
C LEU A 293 -18.31 -0.42 -13.64
N GLU A 294 -19.38 0.24 -13.23
CA GLU A 294 -20.38 -0.35 -12.33
C GLU A 294 -21.20 -1.44 -13.03
N GLU A 295 -21.56 -1.25 -14.29
CA GLU A 295 -22.21 -2.24 -15.15
C GLU A 295 -21.31 -3.46 -15.38
N GLU A 296 -20.02 -3.27 -15.65
CA GLU A 296 -19.05 -4.36 -15.79
C GLU A 296 -18.92 -5.16 -14.48
N ARG A 297 -18.85 -4.48 -13.34
CA ARG A 297 -18.84 -5.12 -12.02
C ARG A 297 -20.11 -5.94 -11.78
N LEU A 298 -21.29 -5.38 -12.10
CA LEU A 298 -22.58 -6.05 -11.98
C LEU A 298 -22.68 -7.27 -12.92
N ALA A 299 -22.14 -7.17 -14.14
CA ALA A 299 -22.09 -8.27 -15.09
C ALA A 299 -21.21 -9.42 -14.55
N TRP A 300 -20.03 -9.08 -14.01
CA TRP A 300 -19.15 -10.06 -13.37
C TRP A 300 -19.80 -10.73 -12.16
N GLU A 301 -20.47 -9.94 -11.31
CA GLU A 301 -21.19 -10.45 -10.14
C GLU A 301 -22.34 -11.38 -10.55
N LYS A 302 -23.11 -11.01 -11.59
CA LYS A 302 -24.17 -11.85 -12.17
C LYS A 302 -23.62 -13.15 -12.74
N GLN A 303 -22.51 -13.10 -13.48
CA GLN A 303 -21.87 -14.29 -14.04
C GLN A 303 -21.39 -15.24 -12.93
N LYS A 304 -20.75 -14.69 -11.90
CA LYS A 304 -20.32 -15.46 -10.74
C LYS A 304 -21.50 -16.12 -10.02
N ALA A 305 -22.58 -15.38 -9.78
CA ALA A 305 -23.79 -15.93 -9.17
C ALA A 305 -24.42 -17.04 -10.03
N GLN A 306 -24.37 -16.91 -11.35
CA GLN A 306 -24.85 -17.94 -12.27
C GLN A 306 -23.97 -19.20 -12.21
N GLN A 307 -22.65 -19.04 -12.11
CA GLN A 307 -21.72 -20.15 -11.95
C GLN A 307 -21.97 -20.87 -10.62
N ASP A 308 -22.04 -20.15 -9.50
CA ASP A 308 -22.35 -20.71 -8.18
C ASP A 308 -23.70 -21.45 -8.19
N GLY A 309 -24.69 -20.94 -8.92
CA GLY A 309 -25.98 -21.59 -9.12
C GLY A 309 -25.87 -22.91 -9.89
N LYS A 310 -25.08 -22.95 -10.97
CA LYS A 310 -24.81 -24.18 -11.74
C LYS A 310 -24.07 -25.21 -10.92
N GLU A 311 -23.06 -24.79 -10.15
CA GLU A 311 -22.30 -25.69 -9.26
C GLU A 311 -23.21 -26.30 -8.18
N ARG A 312 -24.08 -25.49 -7.56
CA ARG A 312 -25.08 -25.98 -6.61
C ARG A 312 -26.06 -26.95 -7.25
N GLN A 313 -26.54 -26.67 -8.46
CA GLN A 313 -27.45 -27.57 -9.17
C GLN A 313 -26.77 -28.90 -9.49
N ALA A 314 -25.52 -28.88 -9.97
CA ALA A 314 -24.75 -30.09 -10.24
C ALA A 314 -24.58 -30.97 -8.98
N LEU A 315 -24.34 -30.35 -7.82
CA LEU A 315 -24.28 -31.08 -6.54
C LEU A 315 -25.63 -31.72 -6.18
N LEU A 316 -26.75 -31.03 -6.39
CA LEU A 316 -28.08 -31.58 -6.17
C LEU A 316 -28.38 -32.74 -7.12
N ASP A 317 -27.99 -32.63 -8.39
CA ASP A 317 -28.19 -33.69 -9.38
C ASP A 317 -27.40 -34.95 -9.03
N VAL A 318 -26.16 -34.80 -8.53
CA VAL A 318 -25.35 -35.92 -8.03
C VAL A 318 -26.02 -36.58 -6.82
N LEU A 319 -26.50 -35.79 -5.86
CA LEU A 319 -27.21 -36.32 -4.69
C LEU A 319 -28.50 -37.04 -5.09
N HIS A 320 -29.23 -36.50 -6.05
CA HIS A 320 -30.43 -37.13 -6.58
C HIS A 320 -30.11 -38.46 -7.28
N ALA A 321 -29.07 -38.51 -8.10
CA ALA A 321 -28.62 -39.74 -8.78
C ALA A 321 -28.18 -40.82 -7.76
N GLN A 322 -27.43 -40.43 -6.73
CA GLN A 322 -27.05 -41.34 -5.64
C GLN A 322 -28.28 -41.87 -4.89
N GLY A 323 -29.24 -41.00 -4.57
CA GLY A 323 -30.49 -41.39 -3.92
C GLY A 323 -31.32 -42.36 -4.77
N SER A 324 -31.39 -42.13 -6.09
CA SER A 324 -32.06 -43.02 -7.04
C SER A 324 -31.41 -44.42 -7.05
N LEU A 325 -30.09 -44.48 -7.14
CA LEU A 325 -29.34 -45.73 -7.15
C LEU A 325 -29.56 -46.55 -5.87
N VAL A 326 -29.54 -45.90 -4.70
CA VAL A 326 -29.82 -46.55 -3.42
C VAL A 326 -31.25 -47.08 -3.37
N THR A 327 -32.20 -46.32 -3.90
CA THR A 327 -33.62 -46.73 -3.94
C THR A 327 -33.82 -47.94 -4.85
N GLU A 328 -33.14 -47.98 -6.00
CA GLU A 328 -33.17 -49.11 -6.94
C GLU A 328 -32.53 -50.37 -6.35
N LEU A 329 -31.38 -50.23 -5.67
CA LEU A 329 -30.74 -51.32 -4.92
C LEU A 329 -31.65 -51.88 -3.83
N LEU A 330 -32.33 -51.02 -3.06
CA LEU A 330 -33.30 -51.45 -2.05
C LEU A 330 -34.51 -52.14 -2.67
N ALA A 331 -34.99 -51.67 -3.83
CA ALA A 331 -36.06 -52.32 -4.55
C ALA A 331 -35.65 -53.72 -5.04
N HIS A 332 -34.45 -53.85 -5.61
CA HIS A 332 -33.91 -55.15 -6.05
C HIS A 332 -33.72 -56.12 -4.89
N LEU A 333 -33.20 -55.66 -3.75
CA LEU A 333 -33.09 -56.49 -2.54
C LEU A 333 -34.46 -56.96 -2.04
N ARG A 334 -35.47 -56.06 -2.05
CA ARG A 334 -36.83 -56.41 -1.65
C ARG A 334 -37.46 -57.43 -2.60
N SER A 335 -37.34 -57.22 -3.91
CA SER A 335 -37.84 -58.16 -4.92
C SER A 335 -37.15 -59.53 -4.85
N ALA A 336 -35.83 -59.54 -4.65
CA ALA A 336 -35.06 -60.78 -4.46
C ALA A 336 -35.51 -61.55 -3.22
N SER A 337 -35.78 -60.86 -2.10
CA SER A 337 -36.29 -61.48 -0.86
C SER A 337 -37.71 -62.04 -0.97
N VAL A 338 -38.54 -61.47 -1.85
CA VAL A 338 -39.92 -61.95 -2.09
C VAL A 338 -39.89 -63.21 -2.96
N SER A 339 -39.05 -63.25 -4.00
CA SER A 339 -38.89 -64.45 -4.85
C SER A 339 -38.35 -65.66 -4.10
N THR A 340 -37.53 -65.49 -3.06
CA THR A 340 -37.04 -66.61 -2.24
C THR A 340 -38.10 -67.16 -1.29
N ASN A 341 -39.07 -66.34 -0.84
CA ASN A 341 -40.14 -66.80 0.05
C ASN A 341 -41.29 -67.50 -0.68
N THR A 342 -41.46 -67.31 -1.98
CA THR A 342 -42.52 -67.98 -2.77
C THR A 342 -42.19 -69.41 -3.19
N HIS A 343 -40.97 -69.90 -2.92
CA HIS A 343 -40.52 -71.23 -3.33
C HIS A 343 -40.51 -72.27 -2.18
N GLU A 344 -40.99 -71.89 -0.98
CA GLU A 344 -41.06 -72.74 0.23
C GLU A 344 -42.49 -73.02 0.74
N LEU A 345 -43.52 -72.93 -0.10
CA LEU A 345 -44.90 -73.36 0.26
C LEU A 345 -45.38 -74.55 -0.57
#